data_AF-D4LDI2-F1
#
_entry.id   AF-D4LDI2-F1
#
_cell.length_a   1.000
_cell.length_b   1.000
_cell.length_c   1.000
_cell.angle_alpha   90.00
_cell.angle_beta   90.00
_cell.angle_gamma   90.00
#
_symmetry.space_group_name_H-M   'P 1'
#
loop_
_entity.id
_entity.type
_entity.pdbx_description
1 polymer ?
#
loop_
_entity_poly.entity_id
_entity_poly.type
_entity_poly.pdbx_seq_one_letter_code
_entity_poly.pdbx_strand_id
1 'polypeptide(L)'
;MEKDAKTNPEETKESKKRPEGSEQLVEQIHRKRRRSLKFWLIGALVLLIAVGILVGVLVLRHRRNDGVRYAALLSERLGASLSDAQSHADVSLYTTPACGYLTDVGKYNALMESEKRVSVCGIQIPQWAIFCTSDATGRLSTVRYCNYTVLEDSILGQKKSGYILLTDLVKGTSKAEMLNVLGLDPYTITYRMDVSAAEYCFRYCYRDGDSKDMLCYQIRVQVQDDQVLAVSDERVNVLTELLAFEKEVTK
;
A
#
# COMPACT_ATOMS: atom_id res chain seq x y z
N MET A 1 35.12 -98.99 -27.88
CA MET A 1 33.83 -99.54 -28.34
C MET A 1 32.90 -98.38 -28.59
N GLU A 2 32.59 -98.22 -29.86
CA GLU A 2 31.72 -97.25 -30.51
C GLU A 2 30.25 -97.47 -30.12
N LYS A 3 29.45 -96.40 -30.04
CA LYS A 3 27.99 -96.46 -30.23
C LYS A 3 27.38 -95.07 -30.43
N ASP A 4 27.23 -94.75 -31.70
CA ASP A 4 26.06 -94.24 -32.42
C ASP A 4 25.04 -93.27 -31.81
N ALA A 5 24.88 -92.23 -32.61
CA ALA A 5 23.77 -91.30 -32.79
C ALA A 5 22.35 -91.88 -32.66
N LYS A 6 21.43 -91.02 -32.20
CA LYS A 6 20.02 -91.07 -32.59
C LYS A 6 19.47 -89.68 -32.91
N THR A 7 18.80 -89.68 -34.05
CA THR A 7 18.16 -88.64 -34.83
C THR A 7 16.84 -88.17 -34.22
N ASN A 8 16.46 -86.92 -34.54
CA ASN A 8 15.14 -86.29 -34.38
C ASN A 8 14.00 -87.14 -35.05
N PRO A 9 12.70 -87.00 -34.70
CA PRO A 9 11.91 -85.84 -35.15
C PRO A 9 10.75 -85.34 -34.25
N GLU A 10 10.47 -84.05 -34.43
CA GLU A 10 9.16 -83.39 -34.58
C GLU A 10 8.09 -83.50 -33.48
N GLU A 11 7.89 -82.38 -32.78
CA GLU A 11 6.58 -81.99 -32.24
C GLU A 11 6.05 -80.75 -32.95
N THR A 12 4.78 -80.87 -33.30
CA THR A 12 3.99 -80.04 -34.20
C THR A 12 3.64 -78.68 -33.58
N LYS A 13 3.70 -77.64 -34.41
CA LYS A 13 3.30 -76.25 -34.11
C LYS A 13 1.83 -76.17 -33.71
N GLU A 14 1.55 -75.49 -32.59
CA GLU A 14 0.24 -74.85 -32.38
C GLU A 14 0.42 -73.35 -32.11
N SER A 15 0.00 -72.57 -33.10
CA SER A 15 0.02 -71.11 -33.15
C SER A 15 -1.08 -70.54 -32.26
N LYS A 16 -0.71 -69.98 -31.10
CA LYS A 16 -1.64 -69.27 -30.22
C LYS A 16 -1.79 -67.81 -30.67
N LYS A 17 -2.82 -67.53 -31.46
CA LYS A 17 -3.21 -66.17 -31.88
C LYS A 17 -3.41 -65.27 -30.65
N ARG A 18 -2.68 -64.16 -30.61
CA ARG A 18 -2.79 -63.07 -29.63
C ARG A 18 -4.10 -62.29 -29.90
N PRO A 19 -4.95 -62.00 -28.90
CA PRO A 19 -6.18 -61.25 -29.16
C PRO A 19 -5.86 -59.78 -29.47
N GLU A 20 -6.23 -59.35 -30.68
CA GLU A 20 -6.08 -58.00 -31.26
C GLU A 20 -6.70 -56.88 -30.40
N GLY A 21 -7.56 -57.21 -29.43
CA GLY A 21 -8.15 -56.24 -28.51
C GLY A 21 -7.21 -55.70 -27.42
N SER A 22 -6.08 -56.39 -27.14
CA SER A 22 -5.15 -55.96 -26.08
C SER A 22 -4.30 -54.74 -26.48
N GLU A 23 -3.90 -54.65 -27.74
CA GLU A 23 -3.11 -53.51 -28.25
C GLU A 23 -3.98 -52.25 -28.42
N GLN A 24 -5.24 -52.41 -28.84
CA GLN A 24 -6.21 -51.30 -28.93
C GLN A 24 -6.57 -50.70 -27.56
N LEU A 25 -6.70 -51.53 -26.52
CA LEU A 25 -6.98 -51.06 -25.16
C LEU A 25 -5.79 -50.29 -24.57
N VAL A 26 -4.56 -50.77 -24.82
CA VAL A 26 -3.32 -50.11 -24.41
C VAL A 26 -3.17 -48.76 -25.13
N GLU A 27 -3.40 -48.69 -26.44
CA GLU A 27 -3.37 -47.41 -27.18
C GLU A 27 -4.43 -46.40 -26.69
N GLN A 28 -5.65 -46.86 -26.36
CA GLN A 28 -6.69 -45.99 -25.82
C GLN A 28 -6.33 -45.43 -24.44
N ILE A 29 -5.74 -46.26 -23.56
CA ILE A 29 -5.26 -45.82 -22.24
C ILE A 29 -4.11 -44.82 -22.39
N HIS A 30 -3.15 -45.08 -23.29
CA HIS A 30 -2.05 -44.16 -23.57
C HIS A 30 -2.54 -42.84 -24.18
N ARG A 31 -3.52 -42.86 -25.09
CA ARG A 31 -4.15 -41.63 -25.63
C ARG A 31 -4.90 -40.83 -24.56
N LYS A 32 -5.67 -41.50 -23.70
CA LYS A 32 -6.43 -40.86 -22.62
C LYS A 32 -5.49 -40.25 -21.57
N ARG A 33 -4.44 -40.97 -21.19
CA ARG A 33 -3.38 -40.50 -20.28
C ARG A 33 -2.61 -39.30 -20.87
N ARG A 34 -2.23 -39.35 -22.15
CA ARG A 34 -1.54 -38.25 -22.85
C ARG A 34 -2.42 -37.02 -23.03
N ARG A 35 -3.74 -37.18 -23.23
CA ARG A 35 -4.70 -36.06 -23.21
C ARG A 35 -4.86 -35.49 -21.80
N SER A 36 -5.02 -36.32 -20.77
CA SER A 36 -5.11 -35.84 -19.37
C SER A 36 -3.85 -35.12 -18.89
N LEU A 37 -2.65 -35.56 -19.32
CA LEU A 37 -1.38 -34.87 -19.06
C LEU A 37 -1.29 -33.52 -19.75
N LYS A 38 -1.78 -33.40 -21.00
CA LYS A 38 -1.86 -32.11 -21.69
C LYS A 38 -2.81 -31.14 -20.96
N PHE A 39 -3.98 -31.61 -20.51
CA PHE A 39 -4.90 -30.79 -19.72
C PHE A 39 -4.32 -30.41 -18.35
N TRP A 40 -3.59 -31.31 -17.70
CA TRP A 40 -2.92 -31.04 -16.42
C TRP A 40 -1.78 -30.02 -16.57
N LEU A 41 -0.96 -30.13 -17.62
CA LEU A 41 0.09 -29.16 -17.94
C LEU A 41 -0.48 -27.78 -18.28
N ILE A 42 -1.58 -27.72 -19.04
CA ILE A 42 -2.28 -26.45 -19.31
C ILE A 42 -2.84 -25.86 -18.01
N GLY A 43 -3.45 -26.69 -17.16
CA GLY A 43 -3.96 -26.26 -15.85
C GLY A 43 -2.87 -25.71 -14.93
N ALA A 44 -1.72 -26.39 -14.84
CA ALA A 44 -0.57 -25.94 -14.06
C ALA A 44 0.02 -24.63 -14.60
N LEU A 45 0.08 -24.46 -15.93
CA LEU A 45 0.56 -23.22 -16.54
C LEU A 45 -0.38 -22.05 -16.27
N VAL A 46 -1.70 -22.25 -16.38
CA VAL A 46 -2.70 -21.23 -16.05
C VAL A 46 -2.63 -20.84 -14.58
N LEU A 47 -2.42 -21.81 -13.67
CA LEU A 47 -2.27 -21.54 -12.24
C LEU A 47 -1.00 -20.72 -11.95
N LEU A 48 0.13 -21.04 -12.58
CA LEU A 48 1.37 -20.27 -12.46
C LEU A 48 1.19 -18.82 -12.94
N ILE A 49 0.52 -18.61 -14.07
CA ILE A 49 0.21 -17.27 -14.58
C ILE A 49 -0.72 -16.53 -13.61
N ALA A 50 -1.75 -17.19 -13.09
CA ALA A 50 -2.67 -16.60 -12.11
C ALA A 50 -1.96 -16.20 -10.81
N VAL A 51 -1.06 -17.04 -10.29
CA VAL A 51 -0.22 -16.72 -9.13
C VAL A 51 0.73 -15.56 -9.44
N GLY A 52 1.37 -15.56 -10.62
CA GLY A 52 2.23 -14.46 -11.05
C GLY A 52 1.49 -13.13 -11.17
N ILE A 53 0.26 -13.14 -11.71
CA ILE A 53 -0.62 -11.97 -11.74
C ILE A 53 -1.01 -11.57 -10.33
N LEU A 54 -1.36 -12.51 -9.45
CA LEU A 54 -1.74 -12.23 -8.07
C LEU A 54 -0.59 -11.58 -7.29
N VAL A 55 0.61 -12.14 -7.37
CA VAL A 55 1.84 -11.58 -6.77
C VAL A 55 2.17 -10.22 -7.40
N GLY A 56 2.08 -10.09 -8.72
CA GLY A 56 2.27 -8.82 -9.42
C GLY A 56 1.28 -7.75 -8.96
N VAL A 57 0.00 -8.08 -8.82
CA VAL A 57 -1.04 -7.18 -8.28
C VAL A 57 -0.79 -6.86 -6.81
N LEU A 58 -0.30 -7.81 -6.00
CA LEU A 58 0.04 -7.58 -4.60
C LEU A 58 1.21 -6.60 -4.48
N VAL A 59 2.27 -6.79 -5.28
CA VAL A 59 3.44 -5.90 -5.34
C VAL A 59 3.05 -4.52 -5.87
N LEU A 60 2.20 -4.45 -6.90
CA LEU A 60 1.69 -3.19 -7.44
C LEU A 60 0.73 -2.48 -6.47
N ARG A 61 -0.05 -3.21 -5.67
CA ARG A 61 -0.86 -2.64 -4.58
C ARG A 61 0.02 -2.17 -3.42
N HIS A 62 1.11 -2.86 -3.11
CA HIS A 62 2.06 -2.41 -2.07
C HIS A 62 2.76 -1.10 -2.49
N ARG A 63 3.09 -0.95 -3.78
CA ARG A 63 3.62 0.30 -4.35
C ARG A 63 2.59 1.42 -4.59
N ARG A 64 1.33 1.27 -4.14
CA ARG A 64 0.29 2.28 -4.43
C ARG A 64 0.33 3.51 -3.53
N ASN A 65 0.89 3.44 -2.31
CA ASN A 65 1.08 4.62 -1.45
C ASN A 65 2.22 4.40 -0.43
N ASP A 66 3.44 4.21 -0.93
CA ASP A 66 4.63 3.99 -0.08
C ASP A 66 5.02 5.21 0.80
N GLY A 67 4.37 6.36 0.62
CA GLY A 67 4.76 7.59 1.33
C GLY A 67 4.72 7.48 2.85
N VAL A 68 3.74 6.76 3.42
CA VAL A 68 3.68 6.49 4.88
C VAL A 68 4.89 5.67 5.33
N ARG A 69 5.27 4.66 4.54
CA ARG A 69 6.43 3.79 4.81
C ARG A 69 7.73 4.58 4.75
N TYR A 70 7.93 5.38 3.71
CA TYR A 70 9.13 6.22 3.59
C TYR A 70 9.22 7.25 4.72
N ALA A 71 8.11 7.87 5.10
CA ALA A 71 8.10 8.81 6.22
C ALA A 71 8.46 8.14 7.55
N ALA A 72 7.99 6.92 7.80
CA ALA A 72 8.37 6.13 8.97
C ALA A 72 9.86 5.75 8.96
N LEU A 73 10.39 5.28 7.82
CA LEU A 73 11.81 4.94 7.70
C LEU A 73 12.72 6.18 7.90
N LEU A 74 12.33 7.33 7.33
CA LEU A 74 13.05 8.58 7.55
C LEU A 74 13.02 9.01 9.02
N SER A 75 11.89 8.81 9.72
CA SER A 75 11.74 9.22 11.12
C SER A 75 12.54 8.36 12.10
N GLU A 76 12.88 7.12 11.75
CA GLU A 76 13.82 6.30 12.52
C GLU A 76 15.23 6.93 12.65
N ARG A 77 15.54 7.92 11.80
CA ARG A 77 16.82 8.66 11.80
C ARG A 77 16.68 10.12 12.23
N LEU A 78 15.63 10.47 12.98
CA LEU A 78 15.57 11.76 13.66
C LEU A 78 16.81 11.98 14.54
N GLY A 79 17.39 13.18 14.47
CA GLY A 79 18.65 13.56 15.13
C GLY A 79 19.93 13.20 14.38
N ALA A 80 19.85 12.45 13.27
CA ALA A 80 20.97 12.19 12.36
C ALA A 80 21.05 13.23 11.23
N SER A 81 22.05 13.12 10.36
CA SER A 81 22.10 13.95 9.15
C SER A 81 21.00 13.56 8.16
N LEU A 82 20.61 14.50 7.30
CA LEU A 82 19.63 14.22 6.24
C LEU A 82 20.11 13.12 5.29
N SER A 83 21.42 13.10 4.98
CA SER A 83 22.05 12.08 4.15
C SER A 83 21.95 10.68 4.75
N ASP A 84 22.12 10.55 6.07
CA ASP A 84 21.99 9.25 6.74
C ASP A 84 20.55 8.75 6.71
N ALA A 85 19.57 9.65 6.91
CA ALA A 85 18.16 9.32 6.80
C ALA A 85 17.77 8.87 5.39
N GLN A 86 18.26 9.58 4.36
CA GLN A 86 18.06 9.21 2.95
C GLN A 86 18.62 7.82 2.63
N SER A 87 19.85 7.54 3.05
CA SER A 87 20.47 6.24 2.83
C SER A 87 19.74 5.12 3.56
N HIS A 88 19.21 5.38 4.77
CA HIS A 88 18.46 4.38 5.54
C HIS A 88 17.10 4.07 4.92
N ALA A 89 16.38 5.10 4.47
CA ALA A 89 15.08 4.93 3.85
C ALA A 89 15.13 4.51 2.37
N ASP A 90 16.33 4.50 1.77
CA ASP A 90 16.56 4.25 0.34
C ASP A 90 15.74 5.21 -0.55
N VAL A 91 15.85 6.50 -0.26
CA VAL A 91 15.10 7.57 -0.96
C VAL A 91 15.97 8.76 -1.35
N SER A 92 15.54 9.41 -2.44
CA SER A 92 16.06 10.70 -2.86
C SER A 92 15.17 11.82 -2.34
N LEU A 93 15.76 12.76 -1.60
CA LEU A 93 15.11 14.00 -1.20
C LEU A 93 15.62 15.15 -2.06
N TYR A 94 14.75 16.13 -2.28
CA TYR A 94 14.98 17.29 -3.14
C TYR A 94 14.73 18.57 -2.36
N THR A 95 15.46 19.64 -2.69
CA THR A 95 15.24 20.96 -2.07
C THR A 95 14.14 21.76 -2.77
N THR A 96 13.82 21.40 -4.01
CA THR A 96 12.83 22.10 -4.84
C THR A 96 11.71 21.12 -5.22
N PRO A 97 10.44 21.47 -5.01
CA PRO A 97 9.33 20.60 -5.35
C PRO A 97 9.12 20.59 -6.87
N ALA A 98 8.73 19.45 -7.41
CA ALA A 98 8.30 19.39 -8.81
C ALA A 98 6.89 19.96 -8.96
N CYS A 99 6.07 19.90 -7.91
CA CYS A 99 4.81 20.62 -7.81
C CYS A 99 5.02 22.01 -7.20
N GLY A 100 4.93 23.07 -8.01
CA GLY A 100 5.12 24.45 -7.56
C GLY A 100 4.24 24.87 -6.38
N TYR A 101 3.02 24.32 -6.27
CA TYR A 101 2.10 24.57 -5.16
C TYR A 101 2.62 24.10 -3.79
N LEU A 102 3.59 23.18 -3.75
CA LEU A 102 4.17 22.70 -2.50
C LEU A 102 5.20 23.65 -1.89
N THR A 103 5.68 24.64 -2.66
CA THR A 103 6.66 25.63 -2.19
C THR A 103 6.14 26.41 -0.98
N ASP A 104 4.83 26.68 -0.96
CA ASP A 104 4.19 27.52 0.06
C ASP A 104 3.54 26.70 1.20
N VAL A 105 3.67 25.37 1.19
CA VAL A 105 3.01 24.46 2.16
C VAL A 105 3.74 24.41 3.52
N GLY A 106 4.87 25.12 3.64
CA GLY A 106 5.56 25.38 4.90
C GLY A 106 7.09 25.38 4.76
N LYS A 107 7.77 25.60 5.87
CA LYS A 107 9.24 25.52 5.92
C LYS A 107 9.70 24.07 5.90
N TYR A 108 10.61 23.75 4.99
CA TYR A 108 11.31 22.47 4.90
C TYR A 108 12.72 22.68 4.36
N ASN A 109 13.61 21.73 4.62
CA ASN A 109 14.97 21.70 4.05
C ASN A 109 15.07 20.77 2.85
N ALA A 110 14.27 19.69 2.86
CA ALA A 110 14.16 18.78 1.74
C ALA A 110 12.79 18.09 1.71
N LEU A 111 12.42 17.54 0.57
CA LEU A 111 11.13 16.90 0.37
C LEU A 111 11.22 15.72 -0.61
N MET A 112 10.19 14.88 -0.58
CA MET A 112 9.91 13.88 -1.60
C MET A 112 8.44 13.98 -1.97
N GLU A 113 8.10 13.89 -3.24
CA GLU A 113 6.71 13.86 -3.69
C GLU A 113 6.43 12.59 -4.52
N SER A 114 5.18 12.15 -4.47
CA SER A 114 4.68 11.08 -5.33
C SER A 114 4.73 11.48 -6.80
N GLU A 115 5.21 10.58 -7.66
CA GLU A 115 5.12 10.73 -9.12
C GLU A 115 3.67 10.71 -9.62
N LYS A 116 2.80 9.97 -8.92
CA LYS A 116 1.36 9.95 -9.20
C LYS A 116 0.72 11.24 -8.71
N ARG A 117 -0.29 11.69 -9.44
CA ARG A 117 -1.07 12.91 -9.15
C ARG A 117 -2.50 12.57 -8.75
N VAL A 118 -3.14 13.48 -8.01
CA VAL A 118 -4.59 13.56 -7.78
C VAL A 118 -5.10 14.94 -8.19
N SER A 119 -6.38 15.01 -8.55
CA SER A 119 -7.06 16.28 -8.84
C SER A 119 -7.79 16.78 -7.59
N VAL A 120 -7.33 17.88 -7.01
CA VAL A 120 -8.03 18.55 -5.90
C VAL A 120 -8.56 19.88 -6.41
N CYS A 121 -9.88 20.02 -6.51
CA CYS A 121 -10.53 21.21 -7.06
C CYS A 121 -10.03 21.60 -8.47
N GLY A 122 -9.67 20.62 -9.30
CA GLY A 122 -9.13 20.83 -10.65
C GLY A 122 -7.61 21.09 -10.70
N ILE A 123 -6.94 21.17 -9.55
CA ILE A 123 -5.50 21.36 -9.44
C ILE A 123 -4.83 20.00 -9.33
N GLN A 124 -3.84 19.73 -10.19
CA GLN A 124 -3.05 18.52 -10.14
C GLN A 124 -1.92 18.64 -9.12
N ILE A 125 -1.99 17.84 -8.07
CA ILE A 125 -0.99 17.78 -6.99
C ILE A 125 -0.52 16.33 -6.80
N PRO A 126 0.66 16.07 -6.23
CA PRO A 126 1.10 14.69 -6.02
C PRO A 126 0.15 13.97 -5.05
N GLN A 127 0.01 12.64 -5.15
CA GLN A 127 -0.84 11.88 -4.21
C GLN A 127 -0.42 12.08 -2.76
N TRP A 128 0.88 12.23 -2.54
CA TRP A 128 1.46 12.52 -1.23
C TRP A 128 2.77 13.28 -1.38
N ALA A 129 3.20 13.92 -0.28
CA ALA A 129 4.52 14.49 -0.13
C ALA A 129 5.07 14.23 1.28
N ILE A 130 6.38 14.17 1.42
CA ILE A 130 7.11 14.08 2.68
C ILE A 130 8.00 15.30 2.78
N PHE A 131 7.87 16.05 3.87
CA PHE A 131 8.67 17.23 4.15
C PHE A 131 9.62 16.93 5.31
N CYS A 132 10.90 17.20 5.10
CA CYS A 132 11.95 17.03 6.09
C CYS A 132 12.51 18.39 6.48
N THR A 133 12.62 18.63 7.78
CA THR A 133 13.22 19.85 8.35
C THR A 133 14.39 19.46 9.23
N SER A 134 15.44 20.27 9.20
CA SER A 134 16.62 20.15 10.05
C SER A 134 16.59 21.21 11.15
N ASP A 135 17.20 20.89 12.30
CA ASP A 135 17.48 21.89 13.34
C ASP A 135 18.63 22.82 12.95
N ALA A 136 18.97 23.76 13.84
CA ALA A 136 20.05 24.73 13.63
C ALA A 136 21.45 24.08 13.48
N THR A 137 21.60 22.82 13.88
CA THR A 137 22.86 22.05 13.74
C THR A 137 22.89 21.20 12.47
N GLY A 138 21.83 21.27 11.65
CA GLY A 138 21.71 20.49 10.41
C GLY A 138 21.18 19.07 10.59
N ARG A 139 20.75 18.68 11.80
CA ARG A 139 20.21 17.35 12.08
C ARG A 139 18.73 17.28 11.75
N LEU A 140 18.27 16.17 11.18
CA LEU A 140 16.88 15.93 10.85
C LEU A 140 16.01 16.03 12.13
N SER A 141 15.15 17.05 12.19
CA SER A 141 14.37 17.38 13.37
C SER A 141 12.88 17.05 13.20
N THR A 142 12.36 17.05 11.98
CA THR A 142 10.96 16.74 11.69
C THR A 142 10.81 16.02 10.36
N VAL A 143 9.97 15.00 10.35
CA VAL A 143 9.48 14.33 9.13
C VAL A 143 7.96 14.45 9.12
N ARG A 144 7.40 15.10 8.10
CA ARG A 144 5.95 15.29 7.94
C ARG A 144 5.47 14.69 6.63
N TYR A 145 4.67 13.63 6.72
CA TYR A 145 3.92 13.08 5.60
C TYR A 145 2.61 13.83 5.41
N CYS A 146 2.25 14.10 4.15
CA CYS A 146 0.97 14.67 3.73
C CYS A 146 0.34 13.77 2.67
N ASN A 147 -0.89 13.32 2.91
CA ASN A 147 -1.69 12.52 1.97
C ASN A 147 -2.74 13.41 1.31
N TYR A 148 -2.57 13.72 0.04
CA TYR A 148 -3.51 14.58 -0.69
C TYR A 148 -4.67 13.81 -1.32
N THR A 149 -4.62 12.47 -1.37
CA THR A 149 -5.75 11.67 -1.89
C THR A 149 -7.01 11.87 -1.06
N VAL A 150 -6.87 12.18 0.25
CA VAL A 150 -8.02 12.42 1.14
C VAL A 150 -8.81 13.68 0.78
N LEU A 151 -8.25 14.54 -0.09
CA LEU A 151 -8.86 15.79 -0.54
C LEU A 151 -9.44 15.71 -1.96
N GLU A 152 -9.26 14.58 -2.66
CA GLU A 152 -9.66 14.41 -4.08
C GLU A 152 -11.16 14.65 -4.27
N ASP A 153 -11.99 14.06 -3.40
CA ASP A 153 -13.46 14.20 -3.46
C ASP A 153 -13.98 15.50 -2.80
N SER A 154 -13.19 16.09 -1.91
CA SER A 154 -13.53 17.33 -1.19
C SER A 154 -12.31 17.93 -0.50
N ILE A 155 -12.08 19.22 -0.73
CA ILE A 155 -11.06 20.00 -0.01
C ILE A 155 -11.33 20.08 1.51
N LEU A 156 -12.56 19.78 1.94
CA LEU A 156 -12.92 19.72 3.36
C LEU A 156 -12.47 18.41 4.03
N GLY A 157 -11.93 17.45 3.29
CA GLY A 157 -11.53 16.14 3.78
C GLY A 157 -12.53 15.03 3.46
N GLN A 158 -12.32 13.86 4.07
CA GLN A 158 -13.12 12.66 3.80
C GLN A 158 -14.57 12.82 4.22
N LYS A 159 -15.52 12.41 3.36
CA LYS A 159 -16.95 12.51 3.65
C LYS A 159 -17.39 11.42 4.63
N LYS A 160 -18.15 11.81 5.65
CA LYS A 160 -18.77 10.92 6.64
C LYS A 160 -20.27 11.22 6.74
N SER A 161 -21.01 10.25 7.27
CA SER A 161 -22.45 10.37 7.49
C SER A 161 -22.80 11.25 8.68
N GLY A 162 -21.87 11.45 9.63
CA GLY A 162 -22.09 12.22 10.83
C GLY A 162 -20.81 12.48 11.61
N TYR A 163 -20.96 13.05 12.79
CA TYR A 163 -19.87 13.25 13.74
C TYR A 163 -19.29 11.91 14.20
N ILE A 164 -17.96 11.82 14.30
CA ILE A 164 -17.26 10.64 14.80
C ILE A 164 -17.07 10.81 16.30
N LEU A 165 -17.72 9.96 17.10
CA LEU A 165 -17.50 9.91 18.54
C LEU A 165 -16.13 9.28 18.83
N LEU A 166 -15.29 9.99 19.59
CA LEU A 166 -13.95 9.53 19.94
C LEU A 166 -13.92 8.70 21.23
N THR A 167 -15.07 8.41 21.83
CA THR A 167 -15.20 7.66 23.09
C THR A 167 -14.59 6.27 23.01
N ASP A 168 -14.52 5.70 21.81
CA ASP A 168 -14.00 4.35 21.56
C ASP A 168 -12.46 4.35 21.37
N LEU A 169 -11.83 5.52 21.28
CA LEU A 169 -10.38 5.68 21.18
C LEU A 169 -9.79 6.01 22.55
N VAL A 170 -9.55 4.96 23.34
CA VAL A 170 -8.91 5.07 24.65
C VAL A 170 -7.39 4.97 24.56
N LYS A 171 -6.69 5.48 25.58
CA LYS A 171 -5.25 5.27 25.70
C LYS A 171 -4.93 3.78 25.70
N GLY A 172 -3.95 3.38 24.88
CA GLY A 172 -3.57 1.98 24.68
C GLY A 172 -4.23 1.28 23.49
N THR A 173 -5.25 1.88 22.86
CA THR A 173 -5.82 1.37 21.60
C THR A 173 -4.73 1.23 20.55
N SER A 174 -4.66 0.09 19.86
CA SER A 174 -3.64 -0.12 18.83
C SER A 174 -3.83 0.83 17.65
N LYS A 175 -2.76 1.18 16.94
CA LYS A 175 -2.84 2.00 15.72
C LYS A 175 -3.77 1.39 14.67
N ALA A 176 -3.71 0.07 14.49
CA ALA A 176 -4.58 -0.63 13.53
C ALA A 176 -6.06 -0.51 13.90
N GLU A 177 -6.37 -0.70 15.19
CA GLU A 177 -7.73 -0.53 15.70
C GLU A 177 -8.21 0.92 15.61
N MET A 178 -7.35 1.90 15.93
CA MET A 178 -7.64 3.32 15.75
C MET A 178 -8.04 3.64 14.31
N LEU A 179 -7.26 3.17 13.32
CA LEU A 179 -7.58 3.38 11.90
C LEU A 179 -8.92 2.73 11.52
N ASN A 180 -9.23 1.55 12.08
CA ASN A 180 -10.50 0.87 11.83
C ASN A 180 -11.69 1.62 12.44
N VAL A 181 -11.57 2.10 13.69
CA VAL A 181 -12.62 2.85 14.40
C VAL A 181 -12.93 4.16 13.69
N LEU A 182 -11.90 4.92 13.31
CA LEU A 182 -12.09 6.17 12.57
C LEU A 182 -12.61 5.90 11.14
N GLY A 183 -12.14 4.82 10.53
CA GLY A 183 -12.38 4.51 9.12
C GLY A 183 -11.91 5.67 8.21
N LEU A 184 -10.85 6.37 8.61
CA LEU A 184 -10.28 7.52 7.92
C LEU A 184 -8.83 7.24 7.58
N ASP A 185 -8.41 7.67 6.40
CA ASP A 185 -6.97 7.74 6.08
C ASP A 185 -6.37 9.01 6.72
N PRO A 186 -5.14 8.95 7.25
CA PRO A 186 -4.49 10.14 7.80
C PRO A 186 -4.23 11.16 6.69
N TYR A 187 -4.59 12.42 6.95
CA TYR A 187 -4.23 13.56 6.12
C TYR A 187 -2.76 13.93 6.31
N THR A 188 -2.27 13.94 7.54
CA THR A 188 -0.83 14.08 7.81
C THR A 188 -0.36 13.13 8.90
N ILE A 189 0.93 12.80 8.86
CA ILE A 189 1.63 12.11 9.95
C ILE A 189 2.91 12.89 10.23
N THR A 190 3.12 13.33 11.46
CA THR A 190 4.28 14.12 11.85
C THR A 190 5.09 13.39 12.91
N TYR A 191 6.39 13.22 12.64
CA TYR A 191 7.38 12.73 13.58
C TYR A 191 8.33 13.86 13.92
N ARG A 192 8.67 14.02 15.20
CA ARG A 192 9.57 15.07 15.68
C ARG A 192 10.64 14.51 16.59
N MET A 193 11.84 15.06 16.52
CA MET A 193 12.98 14.61 17.32
C MET A 193 12.77 14.81 18.83
N ASP A 194 12.05 15.86 19.22
CA ASP A 194 11.78 16.25 20.61
C ASP A 194 10.53 15.59 21.20
N VAL A 195 9.77 14.83 20.40
CA VAL A 195 8.51 14.20 20.83
C VAL A 195 8.51 12.74 20.38
N SER A 196 8.47 11.81 21.34
CA SER A 196 8.46 10.37 21.04
C SER A 196 7.18 9.88 20.35
N ALA A 197 6.06 10.59 20.53
CA ALA A 197 4.79 10.25 19.89
C ALA A 197 4.69 10.87 18.49
N ALA A 198 4.30 10.05 17.51
CA ALA A 198 3.90 10.53 16.19
C ALA A 198 2.50 11.16 16.25
N GLU A 199 2.32 12.31 15.61
CA GLU A 199 1.01 12.96 15.49
C GLU A 199 0.35 12.55 14.17
N TYR A 200 -0.76 11.81 14.27
CA TYR A 200 -1.64 11.51 13.16
C TYR A 200 -2.75 12.56 13.11
N CYS A 201 -2.94 13.17 11.95
CA CYS A 201 -3.99 14.13 11.72
C CYS A 201 -4.94 13.61 10.65
N PHE A 202 -6.23 13.57 10.96
CA PHE A 202 -7.29 13.16 10.05
C PHE A 202 -8.19 14.36 9.78
N ARG A 203 -8.63 14.52 8.53
CA ARG A 203 -9.56 15.58 8.14
C ARG A 203 -10.79 14.96 7.51
N TYR A 204 -11.96 15.33 8.03
CA TYR A 204 -13.23 14.81 7.54
C TYR A 204 -14.32 15.87 7.57
N CYS A 205 -15.39 15.63 6.81
CA CYS A 205 -16.55 16.49 6.79
C CYS A 205 -17.84 15.67 6.74
N TYR A 206 -18.92 16.25 7.26
CA TYR A 206 -20.26 15.68 7.14
C TYR A 206 -21.28 16.81 6.98
N ARG A 207 -22.46 16.47 6.45
CA ARG A 207 -23.57 17.41 6.36
C ARG A 207 -24.36 17.36 7.66
N ASP A 208 -24.49 18.50 8.31
CA ASP A 208 -25.29 18.61 9.53
C ASP A 208 -26.77 18.35 9.24
N GLY A 209 -27.40 17.58 10.12
CA GLY A 209 -28.81 17.21 9.96
C GLY A 209 -29.74 18.40 10.07
N ASP A 210 -29.40 19.37 10.93
CA ASP A 210 -30.27 20.47 11.30
C ASP A 210 -30.00 21.70 10.42
N SER A 211 -28.75 22.19 10.39
CA SER A 211 -28.41 23.38 9.61
C SER A 211 -28.28 23.11 8.11
N LYS A 212 -28.12 21.84 7.71
CA LYS A 212 -27.76 21.41 6.35
C LYS A 212 -26.38 21.91 5.89
N ASP A 213 -25.61 22.56 6.76
CA ASP A 213 -24.26 23.00 6.42
C ASP A 213 -23.29 21.83 6.33
N MET A 214 -22.21 22.02 5.59
CA MET A 214 -21.07 21.12 5.66
C MET A 214 -20.19 21.51 6.84
N LEU A 215 -20.02 20.60 7.79
CA LEU A 215 -19.13 20.75 8.93
C LEU A 215 -17.82 20.01 8.64
N CYS A 216 -16.69 20.66 8.92
CA CYS A 216 -15.35 20.09 8.77
C CYS A 216 -14.72 19.95 10.14
N TYR A 217 -14.08 18.81 10.38
CA TYR A 217 -13.39 18.49 11.62
C TYR A 217 -12.00 17.95 11.33
N GLN A 218 -11.10 18.19 12.28
CA GLN A 218 -9.77 17.60 12.30
C GLN A 218 -9.59 16.81 13.58
N ILE A 219 -9.23 15.54 13.45
CA ILE A 219 -8.90 14.67 14.59
C ILE A 219 -7.39 14.55 14.65
N ARG A 220 -6.80 14.81 15.82
CA ARG A 220 -5.38 14.61 16.10
C ARG A 220 -5.25 13.45 17.07
N VAL A 221 -4.40 12.49 16.73
CA VAL A 221 -4.08 11.35 17.58
C VAL A 221 -2.57 11.28 17.77
N GLN A 222 -2.14 11.27 19.01
CA GLN A 222 -0.75 10.99 19.36
C GLN A 222 -0.58 9.48 19.50
N VAL A 223 0.36 8.90 18.75
CA VAL A 223 0.64 7.46 18.75
C VAL A 223 2.09 7.24 19.18
N GLN A 224 2.30 6.41 20.20
CA GLN A 224 3.61 6.00 20.70
C GLN A 224 3.62 4.48 20.81
N ASP A 225 4.70 3.84 20.35
CA ASP A 225 4.86 2.38 20.42
C ASP A 225 3.65 1.60 19.86
N ASP A 226 3.12 2.08 18.73
CA ASP A 226 1.93 1.55 18.04
C ASP A 226 0.62 1.65 18.82
N GLN A 227 0.57 2.47 19.87
CA GLN A 227 -0.61 2.68 20.71
C GLN A 227 -1.01 4.16 20.79
N VAL A 228 -2.32 4.40 20.88
CA VAL A 228 -2.88 5.72 21.13
C VAL A 228 -2.47 6.21 22.52
N LEU A 229 -1.86 7.39 22.56
CA LEU A 229 -1.49 8.09 23.78
C LEU A 229 -2.54 9.14 24.16
N ALA A 230 -3.01 9.90 23.17
CA ALA A 230 -3.99 10.97 23.33
C ALA A 230 -4.77 11.19 22.03
N VAL A 231 -6.01 11.66 22.14
CA VAL A 231 -6.86 12.02 21.03
C VAL A 231 -7.57 13.34 21.32
N SER A 232 -7.73 14.17 20.29
CA SER A 232 -8.49 15.41 20.33
C SER A 232 -9.11 15.67 18.97
N ASP A 233 -10.25 16.35 18.92
CA ASP A 233 -10.81 16.88 17.69
C ASP A 233 -11.09 18.38 17.79
N GLU A 234 -11.07 19.04 16.64
CA GLU A 234 -11.42 20.44 16.50
C GLU A 234 -12.25 20.67 15.23
N ARG A 235 -13.24 21.56 15.31
CA ARG A 235 -13.98 22.01 14.13
C ARG A 235 -13.10 22.98 13.35
N VAL A 236 -12.89 22.71 12.07
CA VAL A 236 -12.09 23.56 11.17
C VAL A 236 -13.01 24.43 10.33
N ASN A 237 -12.80 25.74 10.34
CA ASN A 237 -13.52 26.66 9.48
C ASN A 237 -12.70 27.03 8.25
N VAL A 238 -12.71 26.10 7.29
CA VAL A 238 -11.94 26.20 6.04
C VAL A 238 -12.26 27.47 5.26
N LEU A 239 -13.53 27.91 5.28
CA LEU A 239 -13.92 29.14 4.60
C LEU A 239 -13.26 30.36 5.25
N THR A 240 -13.23 30.43 6.58
CA THR A 240 -12.54 31.52 7.28
C THR A 240 -11.05 31.52 6.99
N GLU A 241 -10.41 30.35 6.91
CA GLU A 241 -8.98 30.26 6.54
C GLU A 241 -8.72 30.77 5.12
N LEU A 242 -9.56 30.36 4.15
CA LEU A 242 -9.45 30.83 2.77
C LEU A 242 -9.69 32.34 2.65
N LEU A 243 -10.69 32.87 3.34
CA LEU A 243 -11.02 34.31 3.33
C LEU A 243 -10.01 35.16 4.10
N ALA A 244 -9.36 34.61 5.13
CA ALA A 244 -8.30 35.30 5.87
C ALA A 244 -7.04 35.47 5.02
N PHE A 245 -6.73 34.49 4.16
CA PHE A 245 -5.57 34.55 3.25
C PHE A 245 -5.64 35.75 2.29
N GLU A 246 -6.82 36.11 1.78
CA GLU A 246 -6.99 37.28 0.91
C GLU A 246 -6.61 38.61 1.58
N LYS A 247 -6.78 38.73 2.91
CA LYS A 247 -6.44 39.94 3.68
C LYS A 247 -4.94 40.13 3.89
N GLU A 248 -4.16 39.04 3.87
CA GLU A 248 -2.71 39.12 4.05
C GLU A 248 -1.97 39.39 2.73
N VAL A 249 -2.51 38.92 1.60
CA VAL A 249 -1.91 39.14 0.27
C VAL A 249 -2.15 40.56 -0.27
N THR A 250 -3.13 41.29 0.28
CA THR A 250 -3.46 42.68 -0.12
C THR A 250 -2.77 43.76 0.74
N LYS A 251 -1.81 43.39 1.58
CA LYS A 251 -0.94 44.31 2.32
C LYS A 251 0.51 44.22 1.85
#